data_AF-A0A7R9MU06-F1
#
_entry.id   AF-A0A7R9MU06-F1
#
_cell.length_a   1.000
_cell.length_b   1.000
_cell.length_c   1.000
_cell.angle_alpha   90.00
_cell.angle_beta   90.00
_cell.angle_gamma   90.00
#
_symmetry.space_group_name_H-M   'P 1'
#
loop_
_entity.id
_entity.type
_entity.pdbx_description
1 polymer ?
#
loop_
_entity_poly.entity_id
_entity_poly.type
_entity_poly.pdbx_seq_one_letter_code
_entity_poly.pdbx_strand_id
1 'polypeptide(L)'
;EIKAMDLFETIITRTNSPRFAEISAGILANIAINSDICLNLANKQHFRQLIVDSMSSSDIPFVIQVIRIVSASLSNSETQALWLQTIRDNSDHFLQTIHYTLENCLNCDLLKSVILVINKMLYLDDTIGQLWLAFDRRYECV
;
A
#
# COMPACT_ATOMS: atom_id res chain seq x y z
N GLU A 1 -18.05 -18.10 -13.95
CA GLU A 1 -18.17 -16.84 -13.18
C GLU A 1 -16.84 -16.12 -13.25
N ILE A 2 -16.80 -14.86 -13.71
CA ILE A 2 -15.56 -14.08 -13.72
C ILE A 2 -15.33 -13.60 -12.30
N LYS A 3 -14.23 -14.04 -11.68
CA LYS A 3 -13.81 -13.51 -10.38
C LYS A 3 -13.30 -12.09 -10.60
N ALA A 4 -14.17 -11.09 -10.41
CA ALA A 4 -13.86 -9.68 -10.68
C ALA A 4 -12.56 -9.21 -10.00
N MET A 5 -12.24 -9.76 -8.82
CA MET A 5 -11.01 -9.49 -8.09
C MET A 5 -9.76 -9.91 -8.86
N ASP A 6 -9.78 -11.10 -9.47
CA ASP A 6 -8.66 -11.63 -10.24
C ASP A 6 -8.45 -10.81 -11.53
N LEU A 7 -9.54 -10.25 -12.08
CA LEU A 7 -9.49 -9.33 -13.20
C LEU A 7 -8.81 -8.01 -12.81
N PHE A 8 -9.22 -7.37 -11.71
CA PHE A 8 -8.61 -6.11 -11.26
C PHE A 8 -7.14 -6.28 -10.92
N GLU A 9 -6.79 -7.37 -10.24
CA GLU A 9 -5.40 -7.75 -9.96
C GLU A 9 -4.58 -7.92 -11.26
N THR A 10 -5.14 -8.61 -12.25
CA THR A 10 -4.49 -8.76 -13.57
C THR A 10 -4.32 -7.42 -14.27
N ILE A 11 -5.31 -6.53 -14.19
CA ILE A 11 -5.21 -5.19 -14.82
C ILE A 11 -4.13 -4.38 -14.13
N ILE A 12 -4.13 -4.31 -12.79
CA ILE A 12 -3.15 -3.56 -12.00
C ILE A 12 -1.72 -4.04 -12.32
N THR A 13 -1.51 -5.33 -12.55
CA THR A 13 -0.18 -5.91 -12.81
C THR A 13 0.28 -5.85 -14.26
N ARG A 14 -0.62 -5.95 -15.24
CA ARG A 14 -0.25 -6.23 -16.64
C ARG A 14 -0.62 -5.14 -17.62
N THR A 15 -1.41 -4.15 -17.22
CA THR A 15 -1.81 -3.09 -18.15
C THR A 15 -0.65 -2.16 -18.44
N ASN A 16 -0.50 -1.78 -19.71
CA ASN A 16 0.40 -0.70 -20.12
C ASN A 16 -0.28 0.68 -20.05
N SER A 17 -1.55 0.75 -19.63
CA SER A 17 -2.29 2.00 -19.50
C SER A 17 -2.34 2.44 -18.03
N PRO A 18 -1.57 3.48 -17.64
CA PRO A 18 -1.55 3.96 -16.25
C PRO A 18 -2.94 4.39 -15.78
N ARG A 19 -3.70 5.07 -16.66
CA ARG A 19 -5.09 5.45 -16.40
C ARG A 19 -6.00 4.25 -16.13
N PHE A 20 -5.80 3.13 -16.82
CA PHE A 20 -6.61 1.94 -16.58
C PHE A 20 -6.22 1.23 -15.28
N ALA A 21 -4.92 1.21 -14.94
CA ALA A 21 -4.44 0.75 -13.64
C ALA A 21 -5.05 1.59 -12.50
N GLU A 22 -5.01 2.92 -12.63
CA GLU A 22 -5.60 3.87 -11.68
C GLU A 22 -7.10 3.61 -11.47
N ILE A 23 -7.89 3.55 -12.54
CA ILE A 23 -9.34 3.31 -12.45
C ILE A 23 -9.62 1.96 -11.77
N SER A 24 -8.86 0.93 -12.13
CA SER A 24 -9.00 -0.42 -11.57
C SER A 24 -8.67 -0.46 -10.08
N ALA A 25 -7.55 0.16 -9.68
CA ALA A 25 -7.18 0.30 -8.28
C ALA A 25 -8.19 1.14 -7.49
N GLY A 26 -8.75 2.18 -8.10
CA GLY A 26 -9.78 3.02 -7.47
C GLY A 26 -11.09 2.27 -7.21
N ILE A 27 -11.53 1.44 -8.16
CA ILE A 27 -12.68 0.54 -7.96
C ILE A 27 -12.37 -0.44 -6.84
N LEU A 28 -11.18 -1.05 -6.86
CA LEU A 28 -10.75 -2.01 -5.86
C LEU A 28 -10.70 -1.40 -4.45
N ALA A 29 -10.17 -0.18 -4.32
CA ALA A 29 -10.13 0.57 -3.07
C ALA A 29 -11.53 0.82 -2.50
N ASN A 30 -12.50 1.16 -3.36
CA ASN A 30 -13.88 1.40 -2.94
C ASN A 30 -14.55 0.12 -2.43
N ILE A 31 -14.36 -1.01 -3.11
CA ILE A 31 -14.99 -2.28 -2.71
C ILE A 31 -14.27 -2.94 -1.53
N ALA A 32 -13.00 -2.65 -1.30
CA ALA A 32 -12.22 -3.14 -0.15
C ALA A 32 -12.72 -2.60 1.21
N ILE A 33 -13.70 -1.69 1.23
CA ILE A 33 -14.41 -1.26 2.44
C ILE A 33 -15.32 -2.38 2.97
N ASN A 34 -15.78 -3.28 2.10
CA ASN A 34 -16.54 -4.46 2.52
C ASN A 34 -15.60 -5.49 3.17
N SER A 35 -15.95 -5.99 4.37
CA SER A 35 -15.06 -6.86 5.15
C SER A 35 -14.70 -8.15 4.42
N ASP A 36 -15.68 -8.83 3.82
CA ASP A 36 -15.46 -10.10 3.12
C ASP A 36 -14.52 -9.95 1.92
N ILE A 37 -14.70 -8.86 1.15
CA ILE A 37 -13.83 -8.54 0.02
C ILE A 37 -12.43 -8.19 0.50
N CYS A 38 -12.32 -7.37 1.55
CA CYS A 38 -11.05 -7.01 2.17
C CYS A 38 -10.30 -8.25 2.65
N LEU A 39 -10.99 -9.18 3.32
CA LEU A 39 -10.43 -10.42 3.82
C LEU A 39 -9.99 -11.35 2.68
N ASN A 40 -10.78 -11.45 1.60
CA ASN A 40 -10.40 -12.22 0.41
C ASN A 40 -9.09 -11.70 -0.21
N LEU A 41 -8.99 -10.37 -0.39
CA LEU A 41 -7.76 -9.72 -0.85
C LEU A 41 -6.59 -9.95 0.11
N ALA A 42 -6.83 -9.75 1.40
CA ALA A 42 -5.81 -9.86 2.41
C ALA A 42 -5.28 -11.29 2.55
N ASN A 43 -6.04 -12.33 2.22
CA ASN A 43 -5.55 -13.71 2.24
C ASN A 43 -4.59 -14.04 1.07
N LYS A 44 -4.56 -13.22 0.03
CA LYS A 44 -3.65 -13.38 -1.11
C LYS A 44 -2.32 -12.69 -0.83
N GLN A 45 -1.30 -13.44 -0.40
CA GLN A 45 0.02 -12.87 -0.08
C GLN A 45 0.65 -12.12 -1.26
N HIS A 46 0.57 -12.68 -2.46
CA HIS A 46 1.14 -12.04 -3.64
C HIS A 46 0.44 -10.71 -3.97
N PHE A 47 -0.87 -10.62 -3.71
CA PHE A 47 -1.61 -9.37 -3.87
C PHE A 47 -1.12 -8.31 -2.88
N ARG A 48 -0.92 -8.68 -1.61
CA ARG A 48 -0.38 -7.73 -0.61
C ARG A 48 1.01 -7.23 -1.01
N GLN A 49 1.89 -8.13 -1.45
CA GLN A 49 3.23 -7.79 -1.94
C GLN A 49 3.16 -6.83 -3.13
N LEU A 50 2.35 -7.18 -4.13
CA LEU A 50 2.11 -6.34 -5.31
C LEU A 50 1.66 -4.93 -4.92
N ILE A 51 0.72 -4.81 -3.98
CA ILE A 51 0.20 -3.51 -3.54
C ILE A 51 1.28 -2.71 -2.81
N VAL A 52 2.09 -3.33 -1.97
CA VAL A 52 3.24 -2.66 -1.31
C VAL A 52 4.25 -2.19 -2.35
N ASP A 53 4.63 -3.03 -3.31
CA ASP A 53 5.56 -2.67 -4.38
C ASP A 53 5.00 -1.54 -5.27
N SER A 54 3.69 -1.55 -5.50
CA SER A 54 3.01 -0.54 -6.33
C SER A 54 3.05 0.87 -5.71
N MET A 55 3.37 1.01 -4.42
CA MET A 55 3.51 2.31 -3.76
C MET A 55 4.69 3.13 -4.31
N SER A 56 5.68 2.47 -4.92
CA SER A 56 6.85 3.14 -5.53
C SER A 56 6.63 3.56 -6.98
N SER A 57 5.41 3.46 -7.51
CA SER A 57 5.10 3.85 -8.89
C SER A 57 5.27 5.35 -9.11
N SER A 58 5.68 5.74 -10.32
CA SER A 58 5.76 7.15 -10.73
C SER A 58 4.39 7.77 -11.06
N ASP A 59 3.35 6.95 -11.20
CA ASP A 59 1.99 7.42 -11.50
C ASP A 59 1.25 7.80 -10.21
N ILE A 60 1.32 9.08 -9.84
CA ILE A 60 0.74 9.63 -8.59
C ILE A 60 -0.75 9.28 -8.42
N PRO A 61 -1.65 9.54 -9.39
CA PRO A 61 -3.05 9.11 -9.30
C PRO A 61 -3.23 7.64 -8.94
N PHE A 62 -2.43 6.74 -9.54
CA PHE A 62 -2.47 5.32 -9.25
C PHE A 62 -1.98 5.02 -7.83
N VAL A 63 -0.84 5.59 -7.40
CA VAL A 63 -0.30 5.41 -6.04
C VAL A 63 -1.31 5.84 -4.97
N ILE A 64 -2.05 6.94 -5.20
CA ILE A 64 -3.11 7.36 -4.29
C ILE A 64 -4.16 6.26 -4.12
N GLN A 65 -4.57 5.58 -5.20
CA GLN A 65 -5.52 4.47 -5.10
C GLN A 65 -4.93 3.26 -4.38
N VAL A 66 -3.65 2.94 -4.62
CA VAL A 66 -2.91 1.88 -3.91
C VAL A 66 -2.89 2.15 -2.41
N ILE A 67 -2.58 3.38 -1.99
CA ILE A 67 -2.60 3.78 -0.58
C ILE A 67 -4.00 3.67 0.02
N ARG A 68 -5.05 3.98 -0.74
CA ARG A 68 -6.44 3.81 -0.28
C ARG A 68 -6.78 2.33 -0.03
N ILE A 69 -6.27 1.40 -0.83
CA ILE A 69 -6.42 -0.06 -0.60
C ILE A 69 -5.75 -0.45 0.72
N VAL A 70 -4.50 -0.01 0.95
CA VAL A 70 -3.77 -0.29 2.19
C VAL A 70 -4.51 0.30 3.39
N SER A 71 -4.95 1.55 3.30
CA SER A 71 -5.69 2.25 4.36
C SER A 71 -7.00 1.55 4.73
N ALA A 72 -7.80 1.14 3.73
CA ALA A 72 -9.02 0.37 3.94
C ALA A 72 -8.71 -0.94 4.66
N SER A 73 -7.63 -1.61 4.25
CA SER A 73 -7.24 -2.89 4.84
C SER A 73 -6.71 -2.77 6.26
N LEU A 74 -5.89 -1.76 6.56
CA LEU A 74 -5.45 -1.47 7.93
C LEU A 74 -6.58 -1.00 8.85
N SER A 75 -7.71 -0.56 8.28
CA SER A 75 -8.90 -0.18 9.05
C SER A 75 -9.79 -1.37 9.40
N ASN A 76 -9.54 -2.54 8.81
CA ASN A 76 -10.26 -3.77 9.08
C ASN A 76 -9.48 -4.64 10.08
N SER A 77 -10.09 -4.95 11.24
CA SER A 77 -9.45 -5.71 12.30
C SER A 77 -9.10 -7.15 11.92
N GLU A 78 -9.80 -7.74 10.94
CA GLU A 78 -9.56 -9.09 10.46
C GLU A 78 -8.34 -9.17 9.52
N THR A 79 -7.97 -8.06 8.87
CA THR A 79 -6.93 -8.06 7.83
C THR A 79 -5.68 -7.29 8.22
N GLN A 80 -5.76 -6.34 9.16
CA GLN A 80 -4.65 -5.48 9.57
C GLN A 80 -3.35 -6.26 9.85
N ALA A 81 -3.42 -7.40 10.53
CA ALA A 81 -2.23 -8.18 10.90
C ALA A 81 -1.49 -8.75 9.67
N LEU A 82 -2.23 -9.17 8.64
CA LEU A 82 -1.65 -9.71 7.40
C LEU A 82 -0.94 -8.62 6.59
N TRP A 83 -1.51 -7.42 6.57
CA TRP A 83 -0.93 -6.26 5.89
C TRP A 83 0.31 -5.76 6.61
N LEU A 84 0.24 -5.60 7.93
CA LEU A 84 1.40 -5.21 8.74
C LEU A 84 2.54 -6.23 8.61
N GLN A 85 2.23 -7.53 8.62
CA GLN A 85 3.24 -8.57 8.37
C GLN A 85 3.92 -8.40 7.01
N THR A 86 3.14 -8.24 5.93
CA THR A 86 3.72 -8.05 4.60
C THR A 86 4.56 -6.79 4.48
N ILE A 87 4.19 -5.71 5.16
CA ILE A 87 5.01 -4.49 5.17
C ILE A 87 6.30 -4.70 5.97
N ARG A 88 6.25 -5.40 7.11
CA ARG A 88 7.47 -5.78 7.85
C ARG A 88 8.40 -6.65 7.01
N ASP A 89 7.85 -7.63 6.30
CA ASP A 89 8.62 -8.51 5.42
C ASP A 89 9.31 -7.75 4.27
N ASN A 90 8.77 -6.60 3.88
CA ASN A 90 9.30 -5.73 2.82
C ASN A 90 9.74 -4.35 3.37
N SER A 91 10.18 -4.30 4.62
CA SER A 91 10.36 -3.03 5.33
C SER A 91 11.35 -2.09 4.64
N ASP A 92 12.47 -2.59 4.14
CA ASP A 92 13.50 -1.75 3.52
C ASP A 92 12.97 -1.05 2.26
N HIS A 93 12.27 -1.78 1.40
CA HIS A 93 11.65 -1.22 0.19
C HIS A 93 10.52 -0.24 0.53
N PHE A 94 9.67 -0.61 1.47
CA PHE A 94 8.58 0.25 1.94
C PHE A 94 9.12 1.56 2.52
N LEU A 95 10.08 1.48 3.44
CA LEU A 95 10.67 2.65 4.08
C LEU A 95 11.38 3.56 3.06
N GLN A 96 12.16 2.98 2.14
CA GLN A 96 12.78 3.75 1.06
C GLN A 96 11.74 4.49 0.21
N THR A 97 10.64 3.82 -0.14
CA THR A 97 9.54 4.40 -0.92
C THR A 97 8.88 5.57 -0.18
N ILE A 98 8.66 5.40 1.13
CA ILE A 98 8.06 6.43 1.96
C ILE A 98 8.99 7.62 2.13
N HIS A 99 10.28 7.41 2.42
CA HIS A 99 11.29 8.48 2.47
C HIS A 99 11.31 9.27 1.17
N TYR A 100 11.45 8.57 0.04
CA TYR A 100 11.47 9.21 -1.26
C TYR A 100 10.21 10.05 -1.52
N THR A 101 9.04 9.52 -1.15
CA THR A 101 7.76 10.23 -1.32
C THR A 101 7.68 11.47 -0.42
N LEU A 102 8.07 11.37 0.85
CA LEU A 102 8.03 12.50 1.77
C LEU A 102 9.03 13.61 1.40
N GLU A 103 10.20 13.25 0.86
CA GLU A 103 11.24 14.20 0.48
C GLU A 103 10.97 14.86 -0.88
N ASN A 104 10.42 14.12 -1.84
CA ASN A 104 10.41 14.54 -3.26
C ASN A 104 9.01 14.80 -3.83
N CYS A 105 7.94 14.41 -3.14
CA CYS A 105 6.59 14.59 -3.67
C CYS A 105 6.05 16.01 -3.41
N LEU A 106 5.56 16.67 -4.46
CA LEU A 106 4.86 17.96 -4.35
C LEU A 106 3.33 17.81 -4.36
N ASN A 107 2.80 16.60 -4.54
CA ASN A 107 1.37 16.36 -4.57
C ASN A 107 0.83 16.24 -3.14
N CYS A 108 0.09 17.26 -2.69
CA CYS A 108 -0.46 17.32 -1.34
C CYS A 108 -1.40 16.17 -1.00
N ASP A 109 -2.16 15.67 -1.97
CA ASP A 109 -3.11 14.57 -1.73
C ASP A 109 -2.39 13.25 -1.49
N LEU A 110 -1.33 12.98 -2.24
CA LEU A 110 -0.46 11.84 -2.03
C LEU A 110 0.25 11.93 -0.68
N LEU A 111 0.89 13.07 -0.38
CA LEU A 111 1.56 13.29 0.91
C LEU A 111 0.60 13.08 2.08
N LYS A 112 -0.59 13.68 2.03
CA LYS A 112 -1.62 13.50 3.05
C LYS A 112 -1.99 12.03 3.20
N SER A 113 -2.20 11.32 2.10
CA SER A 113 -2.59 9.91 2.12
C SER A 113 -1.49 9.02 2.74
N VAL A 114 -0.23 9.26 2.37
CA VAL A 114 0.94 8.59 2.93
C VAL A 114 1.05 8.83 4.43
N ILE A 115 0.97 10.08 4.88
CA ILE A 115 1.06 10.45 6.30
C ILE A 115 -0.04 9.76 7.12
N LEU A 116 -1.27 9.73 6.61
CA LEU A 116 -2.39 9.07 7.30
C LEU A 116 -2.17 7.56 7.43
N VAL A 117 -1.64 6.90 6.41
CA VAL A 117 -1.32 5.46 6.47
C VAL A 117 -0.18 5.20 7.44
N ILE A 118 0.92 5.97 7.40
CA ILE A 118 2.03 5.84 8.36
C ILE A 118 1.50 6.00 9.79
N ASN A 119 0.74 7.05 10.06
CA ASN A 119 0.17 7.30 11.39
C ASN A 119 -0.70 6.13 11.86
N LYS A 120 -1.54 5.58 10.97
CA LYS A 120 -2.36 4.41 11.29
C LYS A 120 -1.51 3.18 11.58
N MET A 121 -0.45 2.94 10.80
CA MET A 121 0.45 1.81 10.98
C MET A 121 1.20 1.88 12.31
N LEU A 122 1.77 3.05 12.63
CA LEU A 122 2.46 3.27 13.91
C LEU A 122 1.51 3.14 15.10
N TYR A 123 0.23 3.48 14.95
CA TYR A 123 -0.77 3.25 15.99
C TYR A 123 -1.08 1.76 16.21
N LEU A 124 -0.99 0.95 15.15
CA LEU A 124 -1.32 -0.48 15.21
C LEU A 124 -0.14 -1.37 15.59
N ASP A 125 1.08 -0.94 15.27
CA ASP A 125 2.29 -1.76 15.44
C ASP A 125 3.54 -0.91 15.63
N ASP A 126 3.98 -0.81 16.89
CA ASP A 126 5.19 -0.09 17.31
C ASP A 126 6.48 -0.63 16.68
N THR A 127 6.50 -1.90 16.22
CA THR A 127 7.71 -2.49 15.63
C THR A 127 8.09 -1.80 14.32
N ILE A 128 7.13 -1.21 13.61
CA ILE A 128 7.38 -0.43 12.40
C ILE A 128 8.22 0.81 12.71
N GLY A 129 7.95 1.49 13.82
CA GLY A 129 8.78 2.62 14.26
C GLY A 129 10.21 2.19 14.57
N GLN A 130 10.39 1.00 15.15
CA GLN A 130 11.72 0.45 15.41
C GLN A 130 12.49 0.11 14.12
N LEU A 131 11.79 -0.46 13.12
CA LEU A 131 12.36 -0.71 11.80
C LEU A 131 12.79 0.58 11.12
N TRP A 132 11.98 1.64 11.24
CA TRP A 132 12.29 2.96 10.71
C TRP A 132 13.58 3.54 11.32
N LEU A 133 13.70 3.54 12.65
CA LEU A 133 14.91 3.99 13.35
C LEU A 133 16.15 3.16 13.00
N ALA A 134 15.98 1.88 12.66
CA ALA A 134 17.07 1.03 12.19
C ALA A 134 17.44 1.30 10.72
N PHE A 135 16.48 1.73 9.90
CA PHE A 135 16.69 2.14 8.51
C PHE A 135 17.44 3.47 8.43
N ASP A 136 17.03 4.50 9.17
CA ASP A 136 17.67 5.82 9.16
C ASP A 136 19.15 5.75 9.55
N ARG A 137 19.47 4.97 10.60
CA ARG A 137 20.86 4.75 11.02
C ARG A 137 21.73 4.10 9.94
N ARG A 138 21.14 3.32 9.03
CA ARG A 138 21.86 2.75 7.88
C ARG A 138 22.03 3.77 6.76
N TYR A 139 21.03 4.62 6.56
CA TYR A 139 21.04 5.66 5.52
C TYR A 139 22.02 6.81 5.83
N GLU A 140 22.16 7.20 7.10
CA GLU A 140 23.11 8.24 7.54
C GLU A 140 24.59 7.77 7.53
N CYS A 141 24.84 6.46 7.45
CA CYS A 141 26.20 5.90 7.41
C CYS A 141 26.78 5.74 5.99
N VAL A 142 26.06 6.17 4.95
CA VAL A 142 26.48 6.16 3.54
C VAL A 142 26.74 7.58 3.07
#